data_AF-A0AAQ1Z8M0-F1
#
_entry.id   AF-A0AAQ1Z8M0-F1
#
_cell.length_a   1.000
_cell.length_b   1.000
_cell.length_c   1.000
_cell.angle_alpha   90.00
_cell.angle_beta   90.00
_cell.angle_gamma   90.00
#
_symmetry.space_group_name_H-M   'P 1'
#
loop_
_entity.id
_entity.type
_entity.pdbx_description
1 polymer ?
#
loop_
_entity_poly.entity_id
_entity_poly.type
_entity_poly.pdbx_seq_one_letter_code
_entity_poly.pdbx_strand_id
1 'polypeptide(L)'
;MVDIHITAEILKLGKKLAPDRFPKPDPEIAQAWACALNREYPTRLWAEAVYLWATQRVEDKMCTPRDILNAASDTVRRWESNPTDKQELETFRAHRMHAKYQQMLGDAYTPQSVPGAPPQQKELTTQGPDFQALKQRLAKARK
;
A
#
# COMPACT_ATOMS: atom_id res chain seq x y z
N MET A 1 -7.69 -3.11 9.68
CA MET A 1 -6.78 -3.80 10.63
C MET A 1 -6.07 -4.91 9.88
N VAL A 2 -4.83 -5.27 10.21
CA VAL A 2 -4.19 -6.46 9.60
C VAL A 2 -5.02 -7.67 9.99
N ASP A 3 -5.29 -8.57 9.05
CA ASP A 3 -5.94 -9.85 9.35
C ASP A 3 -5.08 -10.66 10.34
N ILE A 4 -5.72 -11.31 11.32
CA ILE A 4 -5.01 -12.13 12.32
C ILE A 4 -4.22 -13.26 11.66
N HIS A 5 -4.70 -13.83 10.55
CA HIS A 5 -4.00 -14.87 9.80
C HIS A 5 -2.74 -14.32 9.16
N ILE A 6 -2.80 -13.14 8.54
CA ILE A 6 -1.62 -12.47 7.99
C ILE A 6 -0.60 -12.20 9.11
N THR A 7 -1.07 -11.76 10.27
CA THR A 7 -0.20 -11.51 11.42
C THR A 7 0.47 -12.79 11.93
N ALA A 8 -0.27 -13.90 12.00
CA ALA A 8 0.30 -15.19 12.35
C ALA A 8 1.38 -15.62 11.34
N GLU A 9 1.18 -15.37 10.05
CA GLU A 9 2.19 -15.66 9.02
C GLU A 9 3.42 -14.75 9.12
N ILE A 10 3.25 -13.46 9.43
CA ILE A 10 4.36 -12.53 9.73
C ILE A 10 5.21 -13.08 10.89
N LEU A 11 4.57 -13.47 11.99
CA LEU A 11 5.24 -14.00 13.17
C LEU A 11 5.95 -15.33 12.89
N LYS A 12 5.30 -16.25 12.17
CA LYS A 12 5.89 -17.54 11.78
C LYS A 12 7.12 -17.34 10.89
N LEU A 13 7.04 -16.46 9.89
CA LEU A 13 8.15 -16.17 8.99
C LEU A 13 9.29 -15.51 9.75
N GLY A 14 9.00 -14.51 10.58
CA GLY A 14 9.98 -13.84 11.42
C GLY A 14 10.70 -14.80 12.35
N LYS A 15 9.96 -15.72 13.00
CA LYS A 15 10.53 -16.75 13.87
C LYS A 15 11.45 -17.73 13.12
N LYS A 16 11.14 -18.06 11.87
CA LYS A 16 12.01 -18.89 11.02
C LYS A 16 13.32 -18.18 10.65
N LEU A 17 13.27 -16.88 10.39
CA LEU A 17 14.43 -16.10 9.93
C LEU A 17 15.31 -15.59 11.06
N ALA A 18 14.71 -15.21 12.19
CA ALA A 18 15.42 -14.72 13.37
C ALA A 18 14.82 -15.34 14.65
N PRO A 19 15.13 -16.63 14.94
CA PRO A 19 14.52 -17.39 16.03
C PRO A 19 14.58 -16.70 17.39
N ASP A 20 15.69 -16.04 17.73
CA ASP A 20 15.88 -15.39 19.02
C ASP A 20 15.35 -13.95 19.09
N ARG A 21 14.82 -13.44 17.97
CA ARG A 21 14.38 -12.05 17.84
C ARG A 21 12.90 -11.91 17.56
N PHE A 22 12.18 -12.98 17.24
CA PHE A 22 10.73 -12.94 17.07
C PHE A 22 10.01 -13.63 18.25
N PRO A 23 8.87 -13.08 18.69
CA PRO A 23 8.03 -13.78 19.65
C PRO A 23 7.53 -15.09 19.07
N LYS A 24 7.27 -16.07 19.95
CA LYS A 24 6.67 -17.34 19.54
C LYS A 24 5.26 -17.04 18.99
N PRO A 25 4.90 -17.54 17.79
CA PRO A 25 3.55 -17.34 17.27
C PRO A 25 2.54 -18.11 18.13
N ASP A 26 1.60 -17.40 18.73
CA ASP A 26 0.39 -17.93 19.36
C ASP A 26 -0.80 -16.99 19.09
N PRO A 27 -2.05 -17.42 19.33
CA PRO A 27 -3.22 -16.62 18.99
C PRO A 27 -3.30 -15.26 19.70
N GLU A 28 -2.88 -15.17 20.97
CA GLU A 28 -2.96 -13.93 21.75
C GLU A 28 -1.92 -12.90 21.27
N ILE A 29 -0.69 -13.36 21.02
CA ILE A 29 0.37 -12.53 20.45
C ILE A 29 0.00 -12.10 19.03
N ALA A 30 -0.55 -13.00 18.21
CA ALA A 30 -1.01 -12.66 16.87
C ALA A 30 -2.11 -11.60 16.91
N GLN A 31 -3.07 -11.69 17.82
CA GLN A 31 -4.12 -10.68 17.99
C GLN A 31 -3.53 -9.33 18.43
N ALA A 32 -2.62 -9.32 19.40
CA ALA A 32 -1.97 -8.10 19.88
C ALA A 32 -1.16 -7.41 18.76
N TRP A 33 -0.44 -8.20 17.97
CA TRP A 33 0.30 -7.70 16.81
C TRP A 33 -0.63 -7.20 15.70
N ALA A 34 -1.76 -7.87 15.44
CA ALA A 34 -2.72 -7.46 14.42
C ALA A 34 -3.31 -6.08 14.75
N CYS A 35 -3.64 -5.87 16.03
CA CYS A 35 -4.07 -4.59 16.58
C CYS A 35 -2.98 -3.52 16.47
N ALA A 36 -1.72 -3.86 16.77
CA ALA A 36 -0.61 -2.90 16.74
C ALA A 36 -0.20 -2.49 15.32
N LEU A 37 -0.17 -3.43 14.37
CA LEU A 37 0.22 -3.15 12.99
C LEU A 37 -0.82 -2.29 12.27
N ASN A 38 -2.12 -2.54 12.50
CA ASN A 38 -3.26 -1.73 12.01
C ASN A 38 -3.09 -1.04 10.64
N ARG A 39 -2.57 -1.78 9.65
CA ARG A 39 -2.41 -1.35 8.26
C ARG A 39 -2.96 -2.46 7.36
N GLU A 40 -3.41 -2.13 6.17
CA GLU A 40 -3.74 -3.18 5.19
C GLU A 40 -2.78 -3.02 4.03
N TYR A 41 -2.03 -4.09 3.77
CA TYR A 41 -1.10 -4.23 2.68
C TYR A 41 -1.27 -5.64 2.09
N PRO A 42 -0.84 -5.86 0.83
CA PRO A 42 -0.76 -7.19 0.25
C PRO A 42 0.03 -8.15 1.15
N THR A 43 -0.38 -9.41 1.20
CA THR A 43 0.32 -10.45 1.99
C THR A 43 1.80 -10.58 1.59
N ARG A 44 2.10 -10.47 0.29
CA ARG A 44 3.48 -10.50 -0.22
C ARG A 44 4.31 -9.33 0.31
N LEU A 45 3.72 -8.13 0.39
CA LEU A 45 4.39 -6.95 0.94
C LEU A 45 4.79 -7.18 2.40
N TRP A 46 3.92 -7.79 3.20
CA TRP A 46 4.25 -8.13 4.58
C TRP A 46 5.37 -9.16 4.68
N ALA A 47 5.39 -10.19 3.83
CA ALA A 47 6.49 -11.15 3.81
C ALA A 47 7.82 -10.46 3.45
N GLU A 48 7.82 -9.57 2.46
CA GLU A 48 8.99 -8.78 2.08
C GLU A 48 9.45 -7.81 3.16
N ALA A 49 8.53 -7.21 3.91
CA ALA A 49 8.87 -6.41 5.08
C ALA A 49 9.61 -7.23 6.15
N VAL A 50 9.19 -8.48 6.37
CA VAL A 50 9.88 -9.39 7.29
C VAL A 50 11.27 -9.78 6.76
N TYR A 51 11.39 -10.08 5.47
CA TYR A 51 12.70 -10.34 4.84
C TYR A 51 13.64 -9.14 4.95
N LEU A 52 13.13 -7.93 4.66
CA LEU A 52 13.89 -6.69 4.76
C LEU A 52 14.38 -6.47 6.19
N TRP A 53 13.49 -6.62 7.17
CA TRP A 53 13.87 -6.48 8.57
C TRP A 53 14.95 -7.48 8.96
N ALA A 54 14.74 -8.77 8.67
CA ALA A 54 15.65 -9.83 9.08
C ALA A 54 17.05 -9.74 8.43
N THR A 55 17.13 -9.17 7.22
CA THR A 55 18.38 -9.10 6.46
C THR A 55 19.13 -7.77 6.63
N GLN A 56 18.44 -6.67 6.93
CA GLN A 56 19.04 -5.32 6.90
C GLN A 56 18.82 -4.51 8.18
N ARG A 57 17.92 -4.93 9.07
CA ARG A 57 17.48 -4.15 10.24
C ARG A 57 17.41 -4.95 11.52
N VAL A 58 18.00 -6.16 11.53
CA VAL A 58 18.05 -6.95 12.74
C VAL A 58 18.90 -6.20 13.76
N GLU A 59 18.37 -6.05 14.97
CA GLU A 59 19.05 -5.42 16.09
C GLU A 59 19.27 -6.47 17.20
N ASP A 60 20.01 -6.08 18.24
CA ASP A 60 20.25 -6.94 19.40
C ASP A 60 19.01 -7.17 20.26
N LYS A 61 18.01 -6.28 20.17
CA LYS A 61 16.73 -6.39 20.87
C LYS A 61 15.74 -7.26 20.09
N MET A 62 14.72 -7.76 20.80
CA MET A 62 13.60 -8.46 20.17
C MET A 62 12.84 -7.53 19.22
N CYS A 63 12.39 -8.08 18.08
CA CYS A 63 11.56 -7.39 17.11
C CYS A 63 10.25 -6.94 17.75
N THR A 64 9.88 -5.69 17.48
CA THR A 64 8.61 -5.10 17.88
C THR A 64 7.71 -4.89 16.66
N PRO A 65 6.39 -4.70 16.83
CA PRO A 65 5.50 -4.33 15.73
C PRO A 65 5.97 -3.07 14.98
N ARG A 66 6.58 -2.10 15.70
CA ARG A 66 7.11 -0.87 15.10
C ARG A 66 8.21 -1.14 14.08
N ASP A 67 9.08 -2.12 14.35
CA ASP A 67 10.18 -2.45 13.46
C ASP A 67 9.66 -3.00 12.13
N ILE A 68 8.60 -3.81 12.18
CA ILE A 68 7.92 -4.35 11.00
C ILE A 68 7.11 -3.29 10.26
N LEU A 69 6.51 -2.31 10.96
CA LEU A 69 5.88 -1.16 10.31
C LEU A 69 6.88 -0.31 9.54
N ASN A 70 8.05 -0.06 10.13
CA ASN A 70 9.12 0.67 9.47
C ASN A 70 9.61 -0.08 8.23
N ALA A 71 9.83 -1.40 8.35
CA ALA A 71 10.21 -2.23 7.21
C ALA A 71 9.14 -2.23 6.11
N ALA A 72 7.86 -2.37 6.46
CA ALA A 72 6.76 -2.34 5.50
C ALA A 72 6.65 -0.99 4.77
N SER A 73 6.86 0.12 5.47
CA SER A 73 6.91 1.46 4.86
C SER A 73 7.99 1.56 3.79
N ASP A 74 9.17 1.00 4.05
CA ASP A 74 10.27 1.01 3.08
C ASP A 74 10.06 0.00 1.94
N THR A 75 9.41 -1.14 2.21
CA THR A 75 8.96 -2.06 1.17
C THR A 75 7.94 -1.38 0.25
N VAL A 76 6.98 -0.61 0.78
CA VAL A 76 6.04 0.20 -0.03
C VAL A 76 6.80 1.14 -0.96
N ARG A 77 7.79 1.88 -0.44
CA ARG A 77 8.59 2.81 -1.26
C ARG A 77 9.33 2.08 -2.39
N ARG A 78 9.84 0.87 -2.14
CA ARG A 78 10.48 0.02 -3.16
C ARG A 78 9.47 -0.48 -4.19
N TRP A 79 8.28 -0.88 -3.75
CA TRP A 79 7.22 -1.32 -4.65
C TRP A 79 6.75 -0.18 -5.56
N GLU A 80 6.68 1.05 -5.03
CA GLU A 80 6.29 2.23 -5.82
C GLU A 80 7.29 2.59 -6.94
N SER A 81 8.54 2.11 -6.87
CA SER A 81 9.54 2.30 -7.93
C SER A 81 9.64 1.14 -8.94
N ASN A 82 9.08 -0.03 -8.62
CA ASN A 82 9.03 -1.18 -9.54
C ASN A 82 7.66 -1.24 -10.25
N PRO A 83 7.60 -1.26 -11.60
CA PRO A 83 6.33 -1.24 -12.33
C PRO A 83 5.36 -2.39 -11.97
N THR A 84 5.88 -3.60 -11.79
CA THR A 84 5.07 -4.79 -11.49
C THR A 84 4.53 -4.72 -10.06
N ASP A 85 5.39 -4.42 -9.10
CA ASP A 85 5.00 -4.32 -7.68
C ASP A 85 4.03 -3.15 -7.45
N LYS A 86 4.27 -2.03 -8.15
CA LYS A 86 3.38 -0.87 -8.14
C LYS A 86 1.98 -1.24 -8.62
N GLN A 87 1.86 -2.01 -9.70
CA GLN A 87 0.57 -2.46 -10.22
C GLN A 87 -0.18 -3.32 -9.20
N GLU A 88 0.51 -4.22 -8.50
CA GLU A 88 -0.09 -5.02 -7.43
C GLU A 88 -0.59 -4.13 -6.29
N LEU A 89 0.21 -3.15 -5.87
CA LEU A 89 -0.13 -2.22 -4.80
C LEU A 89 -1.35 -1.34 -5.16
N GLU A 90 -1.41 -0.85 -6.40
CA GLU A 90 -2.53 -0.07 -6.92
C GLU A 90 -3.81 -0.92 -7.01
N THR A 91 -3.69 -2.15 -7.50
CA THR A 91 -4.81 -3.11 -7.55
C THR A 91 -5.36 -3.37 -6.15
N PHE A 92 -4.49 -3.62 -5.17
CA PHE A 92 -4.87 -3.79 -3.78
C PHE A 92 -5.57 -2.55 -3.20
N ARG A 93 -5.01 -1.35 -3.45
CA ARG A 93 -5.60 -0.08 -3.01
C ARG A 93 -7.00 0.12 -3.62
N ALA A 94 -7.17 -0.18 -4.91
CA ALA A 94 -8.46 -0.10 -5.60
C ALA A 94 -9.48 -1.07 -4.98
N HIS A 95 -9.13 -2.35 -4.82
CA HIS A 95 -10.00 -3.33 -4.17
C HIS A 95 -10.44 -2.89 -2.78
N ARG A 96 -9.52 -2.36 -1.97
CA ARG A 96 -9.83 -1.81 -0.64
C ARG A 96 -10.81 -0.65 -0.72
N MET A 97 -10.64 0.26 -1.69
CA MET A 97 -11.58 1.36 -1.89
C MET A 97 -12.96 0.85 -2.28
N HIS A 98 -13.06 -0.09 -3.23
CA HIS A 98 -14.32 -0.71 -3.61
C HIS A 98 -15.01 -1.38 -2.41
N ALA A 99 -14.31 -2.18 -1.61
CA ALA A 99 -14.86 -2.80 -0.42
C ALA A 99 -15.39 -1.76 0.59
N LYS A 100 -14.66 -0.66 0.81
CA LYS A 100 -15.11 0.44 1.67
C LYS A 100 -16.39 1.09 1.14
N TYR A 101 -16.48 1.34 -0.16
CA TYR A 101 -17.66 1.96 -0.77
C TYR A 101 -18.86 1.01 -0.79
N GLN A 102 -18.65 -0.28 -1.01
CA GLN A 102 -19.69 -1.31 -0.88
C GLN A 102 -20.29 -1.30 0.52
N GLN A 103 -19.45 -1.27 1.56
CA GLN A 103 -19.91 -1.21 2.95
C GLN A 103 -20.67 0.09 3.26
N MET A 104 -20.24 1.22 2.69
CA MET A 104 -20.84 2.53 2.96
C MET A 104 -22.18 2.74 2.23
N LEU A 105 -22.30 2.25 0.98
CA LEU A 105 -23.46 2.52 0.13
C LEU A 105 -24.48 1.37 0.13
N GLY A 106 -24.09 0.16 0.54
CA GLY A 106 -24.95 -1.02 0.50
C GLY A 106 -25.51 -1.24 -0.90
N ASP A 107 -26.84 -1.32 -1.02
CA ASP A 107 -27.55 -1.58 -2.28
C ASP A 107 -27.38 -0.46 -3.33
N ALA A 108 -26.99 0.76 -2.91
CA ALA A 108 -26.72 1.88 -3.81
C ALA A 108 -25.31 1.83 -4.43
N TYR A 109 -24.49 0.82 -4.10
CA TYR A 109 -23.15 0.67 -4.65
C TYR A 109 -23.19 0.36 -6.15
N THR A 110 -22.43 1.14 -6.93
CA THR A 110 -22.06 0.80 -8.29
C THR A 110 -20.54 0.89 -8.43
N PRO A 111 -19.90 0.15 -9.37
CA PRO A 111 -18.47 0.29 -9.62
C PRO A 111 -18.03 1.75 -9.92
N GLN A 112 -18.94 2.55 -10.48
CA GLN A 112 -18.73 3.97 -10.80
C GLN A 112 -18.82 4.89 -9.57
N SER A 113 -19.31 4.39 -8.44
CA SER A 113 -19.39 5.14 -7.18
C SER A 113 -18.01 5.39 -6.55
N VAL A 114 -17.00 4.59 -6.92
CA VAL A 114 -15.61 4.82 -6.48
C VAL A 114 -14.97 5.85 -7.42
N PRO A 115 -14.44 6.98 -6.88
CA PRO A 115 -13.70 7.93 -7.69
C PRO A 115 -12.57 7.22 -8.45
N GLY A 116 -12.52 7.38 -9.76
CA GLY A 116 -11.41 6.90 -10.58
C GLY A 116 -10.09 7.55 -10.16
N ALA A 117 -8.98 7.01 -10.66
CA ALA A 117 -7.67 7.66 -10.51
C ALA A 117 -7.81 9.15 -10.91
N PRO A 118 -7.19 10.09 -10.17
CA PRO A 118 -7.15 11.48 -10.59
C PRO A 118 -6.72 11.51 -12.05
N PRO A 119 -7.36 12.33 -12.91
CA PRO A 119 -6.92 12.44 -14.29
C PRO A 119 -5.42 12.68 -14.25
N GLN A 120 -4.64 11.80 -14.90
CA GLN A 120 -3.21 12.02 -15.05
C GLN A 120 -3.06 13.44 -15.57
N GLN A 121 -2.25 14.26 -14.91
CA GLN A 121 -1.90 15.57 -15.43
C GLN A 121 -1.30 15.32 -16.80
N LYS A 122 -2.10 15.47 -17.86
CA LYS A 122 -1.58 15.50 -19.22
C LYS A 122 -0.56 16.63 -19.18
N GLU A 123 0.71 16.31 -19.43
CA GLU A 123 1.69 17.34 -19.71
C GLU A 123 1.08 18.24 -20.77
N LEU A 124 0.87 19.51 -20.43
CA LEU A 124 0.47 20.53 -21.38
C LEU A 124 1.66 20.69 -22.34
N THR A 125 1.75 19.81 -23.31
CA THR A 125 2.74 19.92 -24.37
C THR A 125 2.36 21.12 -25.22
N THR A 126 3.33 21.97 -25.52
CA THR A 126 3.14 23.17 -26.37
C THR A 126 2.78 22.82 -27.82
N GLN A 127 2.80 21.53 -28.16
CA GLN A 127 2.44 20.99 -29.46
C GLN A 127 1.06 20.32 -29.48
N GLY A 128 0.39 20.18 -28.33
CA GLY A 128 -0.93 19.57 -28.23
C GLY A 128 -2.05 20.45 -28.82
N PRO A 129 -3.16 19.84 -29.27
CA PRO A 129 -4.31 20.57 -29.83
C PRO A 129 -4.91 21.57 -28.82
N ASP A 130 -4.83 21.26 -27.52
CA ASP A 130 -5.31 22.12 -26.44
C ASP A 130 -4.53 23.45 -26.34
N PHE A 131 -3.21 23.42 -26.59
CA PHE A 131 -2.37 24.62 -26.56
C PHE A 131 -2.63 25.54 -27.78
N GLN A 132 -2.91 24.95 -28.94
CA GLN A 132 -3.28 25.70 -30.15
C GLN A 132 -4.65 26.37 -29.98
N ALA A 133 -5.62 25.68 -29.38
CA ALA A 133 -6.93 26.25 -29.05
C ALA A 133 -6.81 27.43 -28.07
N LEU A 134 -5.90 27.34 -27.09
CA LEU A 134 -5.57 28.42 -26.16
C LEU A 134 -4.95 29.64 -26.85
N LYS A 135 -3.99 29.44 -27.76
CA LYS A 135 -3.40 30.51 -28.58
C LYS A 135 -4.45 31.24 -29.41
N GLN A 136 -5.35 30.51 -30.06
CA GLN A 136 -6.41 31.11 -30.87
C GLN A 136 -7.40 31.94 -30.05
N ARG A 137 -7.76 31.46 -28.84
CA ARG A 137 -8.61 32.23 -27.92
C ARG A 137 -7.95 33.52 -27.45
N LEU A 138 -6.66 33.46 -27.09
CA LEU A 138 -5.89 34.63 -26.67
C LEU A 138 -5.70 35.65 -27.82
N ALA A 139 -5.53 35.19 -29.05
CA ALA A 139 -5.42 36.06 -30.23
C ALA A 139 -6.73 36.79 -30.54
N LYS A 140 -7.88 36.14 -30.33
CA LYS A 140 -9.21 36.75 -30.51
C LYS A 140 -9.54 37.77 -29.42
N ALA A 141 -9.07 37.58 -28.18
CA ALA A 141 -9.29 38.51 -27.08
C ALA A 141 -8.43 39.79 -27.14
N ARG A 142 -7.46 39.85 -28.07
CA ARG A 142 -6.58 41.02 -28.28
C ARG A 142 -7.00 41.91 -29.45
N LYS A 143 -8.12 41.61 -30.12
CA LYS A 143 -8.77 42.47 -31.11
C LYS A 143 -10.00 43.11 -30.50
#